data_AF-A0A924L4H6-F1
#
_entry.id   AF-A0A924L4H6-F1
#
_cell.length_a   1.000
_cell.length_b   1.000
_cell.length_c   1.000
_cell.angle_alpha   90.00
_cell.angle_beta   90.00
_cell.angle_gamma   90.00
#
_symmetry.space_group_name_H-M   'P 1'
#
loop_
_entity.id
_entity.type
_entity.pdbx_description
1 polymer ?
#
loop_
_entity_poly.entity_id
_entity_poly.type
_entity_poly.pdbx_seq_one_letter_code
_entity_poly.pdbx_strand_id
1 'polypeptide(L)' 'YRESWEANKLIDKGLIHPTVTRVYALEDTGQAALDVHHNLHQGKVGVLCLAPEEGLGVRDEDKRALHLDKINRFRGV' A
#
# COMPACT_ATOMS: atom_id res chain seq x y z
N TYR A 1 15.52 12.71 9.71
CA TYR A 1 14.21 13.00 9.09
C TYR A 1 14.27 13.54 7.66
N ARG A 2 15.36 14.19 7.21
CA ARG A 2 15.47 14.67 5.81
C ARG A 2 15.31 13.57 4.76
N GLU A 3 15.98 12.44 4.96
CA GLU A 3 15.92 11.29 4.05
C GLU A 3 14.49 10.74 3.89
N SER A 4 13.78 10.51 4.99
CA SER A 4 12.39 10.03 4.96
C SER A 4 11.45 11.03 4.26
N TRP A 5 11.71 12.34 4.42
CA TRP A 5 10.96 13.38 3.73
C TRP A 5 11.24 13.38 2.22
N GLU A 6 12.50 13.22 1.82
CA GLU A 6 12.89 13.13 0.41
C GLU A 6 12.28 11.88 -0.25
N ALA A 7 12.25 10.74 0.44
CA ALA A 7 11.57 9.53 -0.01
C ALA A 7 10.06 9.77 -0.22
N ASN A 8 9.36 10.37 0.75
CA ASN A 8 7.94 10.68 0.62
C ASN A 8 7.67 11.67 -0.53
N LYS A 9 8.58 12.62 -0.78
CA LYS A 9 8.47 13.55 -1.91
C LYS A 9 8.55 12.83 -3.26
N LEU A 10 9.34 11.76 -3.37
CA LEU A 10 9.38 10.94 -4.60
C LEU A 10 8.08 10.17 -4.82
N ILE A 11 7.46 9.68 -3.74
CA ILE A 11 6.13 9.05 -3.79
C ILE A 11 5.07 10.07 -4.22
N ASP A 12 5.07 11.25 -3.60
CA ASP A 12 4.14 12.32 -3.97
C ASP A 12 4.32 12.76 -5.43
N LYS A 13 5.55 12.84 -5.94
CA LYS A 13 5.79 13.14 -7.36
C LYS A 13 5.36 12.02 -8.33
N GLY A 14 4.86 10.88 -7.85
CA GLY A 14 4.49 9.74 -8.68
C GLY A 14 5.70 9.02 -9.31
N LEU A 15 6.90 9.21 -8.77
CA LEU A 15 8.14 8.56 -9.25
C LEU A 15 8.37 7.19 -8.60
N ILE A 16 7.87 7.01 -7.38
CA ILE A 16 7.89 5.76 -6.63
C ILE A 16 6.45 5.38 -6.29
N HIS A 17 6.09 4.12 -6.51
CA HIS A 17 4.73 3.60 -6.28
C HIS A 17 4.73 2.54 -5.17
N PRO A 18 3.62 2.38 -4.43
CA PRO A 18 3.51 1.37 -3.39
C PRO A 18 3.57 -0.05 -3.96
N THR A 19 3.98 -0.98 -3.11
CA THR A 19 4.09 -2.42 -3.44
C THR A 19 3.15 -3.25 -2.57
N VAL A 20 1.93 -2.74 -2.32
CA VAL A 20 0.94 -3.43 -1.49
C VAL A 20 0.32 -4.58 -2.29
N THR A 21 0.37 -5.75 -1.70
CA THR A 21 -0.02 -7.03 -2.34
C THR A 21 -1.38 -7.48 -1.84
N ARG A 22 -1.57 -7.43 -0.52
CA ARG A 22 -2.78 -7.87 0.18
C ARG A 22 -3.10 -6.94 1.34
N VAL A 23 -4.39 -6.81 1.63
CA VAL A 23 -4.90 -5.99 2.73
C VAL A 23 -5.78 -6.86 3.63
N TYR A 24 -5.67 -6.67 4.94
CA TYR A 24 -6.41 -7.38 5.98
C TYR A 24 -7.25 -6.41 6.81
N ALA A 25 -8.33 -6.88 7.41
CA ALA A 25 -9.02 -6.13 8.45
C ALA A 25 -8.15 -6.04 9.73
N LEU A 26 -8.48 -5.11 10.63
CA LEU A 26 -7.72 -4.90 11.86
C LEU A 26 -7.69 -6.17 12.74
N GLU A 27 -8.84 -6.82 12.85
CA GLU A 27 -9.05 -8.08 13.56
C GLU A 27 -8.16 -9.23 13.04
N ASP A 28 -7.75 -9.18 11.78
CA ASP A 28 -6.93 -10.20 11.12
C ASP A 28 -5.42 -9.88 11.17
N THR A 29 -4.99 -8.90 11.97
CA THR A 29 -3.57 -8.51 12.08
C THR A 29 -2.66 -9.69 12.47
N GLY A 30 -3.16 -10.63 13.26
CA GLY A 30 -2.42 -11.85 13.61
C GLY A 30 -2.09 -12.71 12.38
N GLN A 31 -3.05 -12.85 11.46
CA GLN A 31 -2.84 -13.56 10.19
C GLN A 31 -1.91 -12.78 9.27
N ALA A 32 -2.06 -11.46 9.18
CA ALA A 32 -1.16 -10.61 8.41
C ALA A 32 0.31 -10.79 8.87
N ALA A 33 0.56 -10.82 10.18
CA ALA A 33 1.88 -11.06 10.73
C ALA A 33 2.40 -12.49 10.44
N LEU A 34 1.53 -13.49 10.49
CA LEU A 34 1.89 -14.88 10.16
C LEU A 34 2.28 -15.05 8.69
N ASP A 35 1.54 -14.42 7.77
CA ASP A 35 1.82 -14.46 6.33
C ASP A 35 3.12 -13.72 6.00
N VAL A 36 3.48 -12.70 6.78
CA VAL A 36 4.81 -12.08 6.71
C VAL A 36 5.89 -13.02 7.24
N HIS A 37 5.68 -13.63 8.41
CA HIS A 37 6.64 -14.53 9.05
C HIS A 37 7.01 -15.73 8.15
N HIS A 38 6.03 -16.26 7.43
CA HIS A 38 6.23 -17.40 6.52
C HIS A 38 6.54 -17.01 5.07
N ASN A 39 6.76 -15.72 4.78
CA ASN A 39 7.03 -15.21 3.43
C ASN A 39 5.96 -15.62 2.38
N LEU A 40 4.68 -15.66 2.78
CA LEU A 40 3.56 -16.09 1.93
C LEU A 40 3.02 -14.98 1.01
N HIS A 41 3.72 -13.86 0.90
CA HIS A 41 3.32 -12.71 0.11
C HIS A 41 4.54 -12.12 -0.60
N GLN A 42 4.33 -11.56 -1.80
CA GLN A 42 5.37 -10.83 -2.53
C GLN A 42 5.11 -9.33 -2.48
N GLY A 43 5.79 -8.61 -1.60
CA GLY A 43 5.66 -7.16 -1.46
C GLY A 43 5.35 -6.74 -0.04
N LYS A 44 4.27 -5.97 0.15
CA LYS A 44 3.83 -5.50 1.47
C LYS A 44 2.41 -5.95 1.77
N VAL A 45 2.16 -6.30 3.02
CA VAL A 45 0.82 -6.49 3.57
C VAL A 45 0.34 -5.19 4.22
N GLY A 46 -0.89 -4.77 3.90
CA GLY A 46 -1.59 -3.66 4.55
C GLY A 46 -2.61 -4.15 5.57
N VAL A 47 -2.93 -3.31 6.55
CA VAL A 47 -4.00 -3.55 7.53
C VAL A 47 -4.91 -2.32 7.56
N LEU A 48 -6.21 -2.54 7.41
CA LEU A 48 -7.23 -1.51 7.61
C LEU A 48 -7.36 -1.25 9.12
N CYS A 49 -7.06 -0.03 9.56
CA CYS A 49 -7.26 0.36 10.96
C CYS A 49 -8.64 0.98 11.15
N LEU A 50 -8.75 2.31 11.06
CA LEU A 50 -10.05 3.02 11.13
C LEU A 50 -10.74 3.13 9.77
N ALA A 51 -10.05 2.78 8.68
CA ALA A 51 -10.65 2.76 7.35
C ALA A 51 -11.59 1.55 7.24
N PRO A 52 -12.88 1.72 6.94
CA PRO A 52 -13.83 0.61 6.91
C PRO A 52 -13.66 -0.30 5.69
N GLU A 53 -13.05 0.19 4.60
CA GLU A 53 -12.83 -0.57 3.37
C GLU A 53 -11.61 -0.04 2.59
N GLU A 54 -11.15 -0.81 1.60
CA GLU A 54 -10.09 -0.41 0.70
C GLU A 54 -10.52 0.72 -0.26
N GLY A 55 -9.56 1.42 -0.86
CA GLY A 55 -9.83 2.42 -1.89
C GLY A 55 -10.18 3.82 -1.38
N LEU A 56 -10.32 4.01 -0.07
CA LEU A 56 -10.58 5.31 0.54
C LEU A 56 -9.33 6.20 0.65
N GLY A 57 -9.54 7.51 0.82
CA GLY A 57 -8.51 8.48 1.21
C GLY A 57 -7.82 9.22 0.05
N VAL A 58 -8.18 8.94 -1.19
CA VAL A 58 -7.69 9.68 -2.36
C VAL A 58 -8.35 11.06 -2.41
N ARG A 59 -7.55 12.11 -2.66
CA ARG A 59 -8.02 13.50 -2.81
C ARG A 59 -7.70 14.13 -4.16
N ASP A 60 -6.85 13.47 -4.94
CA ASP A 60 -6.43 13.86 -6.29
C ASP A 60 -6.60 12.63 -7.19
N GLU A 61 -7.83 12.49 -7.70
CA GLU A 61 -8.24 11.34 -8.50
C GLU A 61 -7.56 11.33 -9.88
N ASP A 62 -7.34 12.52 -10.47
CA ASP A 62 -6.71 12.65 -11.78
C ASP A 62 -5.26 12.16 -11.76
N LYS A 63 -4.49 12.58 -10.74
CA LYS A 63 -3.13 12.10 -10.54
C LYS A 63 -3.07 10.60 -10.23
N ARG A 64 -4.03 10.09 -9.47
CA ARG A 64 -4.14 8.65 -9.18
C ARG A 64 -4.40 7.87 -10.46
N ALA A 65 -5.34 8.31 -11.29
CA ALA A 65 -5.72 7.64 -12.53
C ALA A 65 -4.52 7.45 -13.47
N LEU A 66 -3.65 8.46 -13.59
CA LEU A 66 -2.42 8.41 -14.40
C LEU A 66 -1.44 7.28 -13.99
N HIS A 67 -1.49 6.84 -12.73
CA HIS A 67 -0.54 5.90 -12.16
C HIS A 67 -1.17 4.59 -11.67
N LEU A 68 -2.46 4.36 -11.94
CA LEU A 68 -3.25 3.29 -11.34
C LEU A 68 -2.61 1.90 -11.55
N ASP A 69 -2.18 1.60 -12.78
CA ASP A 69 -1.53 0.32 -13.11
C ASP A 69 -0.22 0.10 -12.33
N LYS A 70 0.54 1.17 -12.11
CA LYS A 70 1.79 1.09 -11.36
C LYS A 70 1.55 0.98 -9.86
N ILE A 71 0.50 1.64 -9.34
CA ILE A 71 0.07 1.56 -7.95
C ILE A 71 -0.42 0.15 -7.61
N ASN A 72 -1.15 -0.50 -8.51
CA ASN A 72 -1.72 -1.83 -8.31
C ASN A 72 -0.82 -2.97 -8.83
N ARG A 73 0.42 -2.69 -9.23
CA ARG A 73 1.33 -3.67 -9.85
C ARG A 73 1.51 -4.96 -9.05
N PHE A 74 1.44 -4.89 -7.73
CA PHE A 74 1.64 -6.03 -6.83
C PHE A 74 0.33 -6.68 -6.38
N ARG A 75 -0.84 -6.19 -6.81
CA ARG A 75 -2.12 -6.81 -6.46
C ARG A 75 -2.26 -8.15 -7.18
N GLY A 76 -2.52 -9.22 -6.42
CA GLY A 76 -2.78 -10.56 -6.97
C GLY A 76 -1.52 -11.38 -7.33
N VAL A 77 -0.35 -10.98 -6.82
CA VAL A 77 0.93 -11.73 -6.94
C VAL A 77 1.21 -12.53 -5.68
#